data_AF-A0A3N4JXM7-F1
#
_entry.id   AF-A0A3N4JXM7-F1
#
_cell.length_a   1.000
_cell.length_b   1.000
_cell.length_c   1.000
_cell.angle_alpha   90.00
_cell.angle_beta   90.00
_cell.angle_gamma   90.00
#
_symmetry.space_group_name_H-M   'P 1'
#
loop_
_entity.id
_entity.type
_entity.pdbx_description
1 polymer ?
#
loop_
_entity_poly.entity_id
_entity_poly.type
_entity_poly.pdbx_seq_one_letter_code
_entity_poly.pdbx_strand_id
1 'polypeptide(L)'
;MHPHLNRINDGDKCAEVTRLLEECHARGFMWKAIGMCNGAKHNLNKCLRAERLERTKKNREAAKEKRKEIAEKWAEIEANS
;
A
#
# COMPACT_ATOMS: atom_id res chain seq x y z
N MET A 1 15.12 -3.13 2.56
CA MET A 1 14.89 -1.96 1.69
C MET A 1 13.39 -1.73 1.60
N HIS A 2 12.91 -0.49 1.64
CA HIS A 2 11.50 -0.14 1.42
C HIS A 2 11.24 0.05 -0.09
N PRO A 3 9.98 0.04 -0.56
CA PRO A 3 9.65 0.44 -1.92
C PRO A 3 10.21 1.83 -2.27
N HIS A 4 10.49 2.05 -3.55
CA HIS A 4 10.96 3.32 -4.10
C HIS A 4 10.04 4.49 -3.67
N LEU A 5 10.54 5.39 -2.81
CA LEU A 5 9.81 6.53 -2.21
C LEU A 5 9.57 7.68 -3.20
N ASN A 6 10.25 7.64 -4.33
CA ASN A 6 10.16 8.56 -5.46
C ASN A 6 8.80 8.54 -6.18
N ARG A 7 7.75 8.08 -5.50
CA ARG A 7 6.34 8.11 -5.92
C ARG A 7 5.40 8.65 -4.83
N ILE A 8 5.94 9.07 -3.68
CA ILE A 8 5.15 9.56 -2.55
C ILE A 8 5.04 11.08 -2.69
N ASN A 9 3.83 11.56 -2.99
CA ASN A 9 3.50 12.98 -3.01
C ASN A 9 3.00 13.44 -1.63
N ASP A 10 2.97 14.75 -1.38
CA ASP A 10 2.52 15.31 -0.09
C ASP A 10 1.07 14.93 0.31
N GLY A 11 0.25 14.53 -0.67
CA GLY A 11 -1.12 14.05 -0.45
C GLY A 11 -1.25 12.57 -0.08
N ASP A 12 -0.15 11.81 -0.07
CA ASP A 12 -0.18 10.37 0.17
C ASP A 12 -0.27 10.02 1.66
N LYS A 13 -0.97 8.93 1.97
CA LYS A 13 -1.26 8.49 3.35
C LYS A 13 -0.02 8.27 4.23
N CYS A 14 1.15 8.04 3.62
CA CYS A 14 2.40 7.79 4.31
C CYS A 14 3.44 8.91 4.11
N ALA A 15 3.04 10.08 3.60
CA ALA A 15 3.95 11.20 3.31
C ALA A 15 4.74 11.66 4.54
N GLU A 16 4.06 11.85 5.68
CA GLU A 16 4.71 12.31 6.92
C GLU A 16 5.80 11.32 7.41
N VAL A 17 5.49 10.02 7.43
CA VAL A 17 6.43 8.99 7.90
C VAL A 17 7.58 8.79 6.91
N THR A 18 7.33 9.05 5.63
CA THR A 18 8.36 9.07 4.59
C THR A 18 9.33 10.22 4.81
N ARG A 19 8.81 11.43 5.06
CA ARG A 19 9.60 12.63 5.37
C ARG A 19 10.52 12.39 6.57
N LEU A 20 10.02 11.75 7.63
CA LEU A 20 10.84 11.38 8.80
C LEU A 20 12.01 10.44 8.45
N LEU A 21 11.78 9.49 7.54
CA LEU A 21 12.83 8.59 7.09
C LEU A 21 13.85 9.31 6.19
N GLU A 22 13.39 10.21 5.34
CA GLU A 22 14.24 11.03 4.48
C GLU A 22 15.11 12.00 5.30
N GLU A 23 14.55 12.66 6.31
CA GLU A 23 15.31 13.46 7.26
C GLU A 23 16.38 12.66 7.98
N CYS A 24 16.10 11.40 8.32
CA CYS A 24 17.11 10.53 8.92
C CYS A 24 18.20 10.15 7.92
N HIS A 25 17.84 9.85 6.67
CA HIS A 25 18.80 9.57 5.60
C HIS A 25 19.64 10.79 5.21
N ALA A 26 19.09 12.00 5.31
CA ALA A 26 19.79 13.26 5.05
C ALA A 26 20.98 13.50 6.01
N ARG A 27 21.02 12.79 7.15
CA ARG A 27 22.14 12.83 8.10
C ARG A 27 23.42 12.16 7.58
N GLY A 28 23.31 11.41 6.49
CA GLY A 28 24.45 10.85 5.78
C GLY A 28 24.39 9.33 5.58
N PHE A 29 25.19 8.85 4.62
CA PHE A 29 25.22 7.45 4.21
C PHE A 29 25.54 6.49 5.36
N MET A 30 26.50 6.83 6.23
CA MET A 30 26.87 5.97 7.36
C MET A 30 25.71 5.76 8.33
N TRP A 31 24.90 6.80 8.58
CA TRP A 31 23.71 6.74 9.44
C TRP A 31 22.69 5.71 8.94
N LYS A 32 22.52 5.65 7.61
CA LYS A 32 21.69 4.65 6.94
C LYS A 32 22.33 3.26 6.98
N ALA A 33 23.62 3.17 6.68
CA ALA A 33 24.33 1.90 6.54
C ALA A 33 24.39 1.11 7.84
N ILE A 34 24.63 1.77 8.98
CA ILE A 34 24.73 1.12 10.29
C ILE A 34 23.36 0.92 10.97
N GLY A 35 22.26 1.32 10.32
CA GLY A 35 20.90 1.04 10.80
C GLY A 35 20.33 2.04 11.81
N MET A 36 20.93 3.21 11.97
CA MET A 36 20.44 4.24 12.91
C MET A 36 19.09 4.84 12.52
N CYS A 37 18.62 4.61 11.30
CA CYS A 37 17.29 5.00 10.82
C CYS A 37 16.22 3.89 10.92
N ASN A 38 16.50 2.77 11.60
CA ASN A 38 15.61 1.61 11.64
C ASN A 38 14.24 1.92 12.28
N GLY A 39 14.16 2.83 13.25
CA GLY A 39 12.89 3.24 13.86
C GLY A 39 11.95 3.92 12.87
N ALA A 40 12.44 4.95 12.16
CA ALA A 40 11.68 5.62 11.10
C ALA A 40 11.27 4.65 9.99
N LYS A 41 12.18 3.77 9.58
CA LYS A 41 11.93 2.71 8.59
C LYS A 41 10.83 1.74 9.04
N HIS A 42 10.79 1.37 10.32
CA HIS A 42 9.75 0.50 10.88
C HIS A 42 8.38 1.15 10.81
N ASN A 43 8.29 2.44 11.16
CA ASN A 43 7.05 3.20 11.07
C ASN A 43 6.55 3.28 9.62
N LEU A 44 7.46 3.53 8.67
CA LEU A 44 7.10 3.57 7.26
C LEU A 44 6.57 2.20 6.77
N ASN A 45 7.25 1.11 7.15
CA ASN A 45 6.81 -0.24 6.79
C ASN A 45 5.41 -0.54 7.33
N LYS A 46 5.09 -0.12 8.56
CA LYS A 46 3.74 -0.27 9.14
C LYS A 46 2.70 0.50 8.33
N CYS A 47 3.00 1.75 7.97
CA CYS A 47 2.09 2.57 7.17
C CYS A 47 1.80 1.93 5.81
N LEU A 48 2.85 1.57 5.05
CA LEU A 48 2.71 0.94 3.74
C LEU A 48 2.01 -0.43 3.83
N ARG A 49 2.20 -1.16 4.94
CA ARG A 49 1.50 -2.42 5.18
C ARG A 49 0.00 -2.20 5.37
N ALA A 50 -0.39 -1.17 6.13
CA ALA A 50 -1.79 -0.81 6.33
C ALA A 50 -2.45 -0.38 5.00
N GLU A 51 -1.77 0.46 4.22
CA GLU A 51 -2.27 0.88 2.90
C GLU A 51 -2.46 -0.32 1.96
N ARG A 52 -1.49 -1.25 1.94
CA ARG A 52 -1.62 -2.48 1.16
C ARG A 52 -2.84 -3.29 1.57
N LEU A 53 -3.12 -3.41 2.87
CA LEU A 53 -4.29 -4.14 3.37
C LEU A 53 -5.59 -3.48 2.93
N GLU A 54 -5.69 -2.16 3.04
CA GLU A 54 -6.85 -1.40 2.59
C GLU A 54 -7.11 -1.59 1.09
N ARG A 55 -6.06 -1.49 0.26
CA ARG A 55 -6.19 -1.74 -1.18
C ARG A 55 -6.62 -3.18 -1.47
N THR A 56 -6.02 -4.15 -0.78
CA THR A 56 -6.39 -5.56 -0.94
C THR A 56 -7.84 -5.81 -0.52
N LYS A 57 -8.33 -5.17 0.55
CA LYS A 57 -9.72 -5.27 0.98
C LYS A 57 -10.68 -4.72 -0.09
N LYS A 58 -10.44 -3.51 -0.58
CA LYS A 58 -11.25 -2.90 -1.66
C LYS A 58 -11.28 -3.76 -2.92
N ASN A 59 -10.12 -4.26 -3.35
CA ASN A 59 -10.05 -5.13 -4.53
C ASN A 59 -10.81 -6.45 -4.30
N ARG A 60 -10.78 -7.01 -3.08
CA ARG A 60 -11.52 -8.21 -2.74
C ARG A 60 -13.02 -7.96 -2.76
N GLU A 61 -13.48 -6.82 -2.25
CA GLU A 61 -14.89 -6.44 -2.26
C GLU A 61 -15.39 -6.24 -3.70
N ALA A 62 -14.68 -5.47 -4.52
CA ALA A 62 -15.00 -5.29 -5.93
C ALA A 62 -15.00 -6.61 -6.71
N ALA A 63 -14.04 -7.50 -6.44
CA ALA A 63 -14.00 -8.82 -7.06
C ALA A 63 -15.19 -9.70 -6.66
N LYS A 64 -15.67 -9.61 -5.41
CA LYS A 64 -16.89 -10.34 -4.97
C LYS A 64 -18.12 -9.81 -5.68
N GLU A 65 -18.28 -8.51 -5.78
CA GLU A 65 -19.39 -7.87 -6.49
C GLU A 65 -19.40 -8.27 -7.96
N LYS A 66 -18.25 -8.18 -8.64
CA LYS A 66 -18.13 -8.62 -10.05
C LYS A 66 -18.44 -10.10 -10.23
N ARG A 67 -18.02 -10.96 -9.31
CA ARG A 67 -18.37 -12.40 -9.36
C ARG A 67 -19.86 -12.62 -9.21
N LYS A 68 -20.53 -11.86 -8.33
CA LYS A 68 -21.98 -11.91 -8.15
C LYS A 68 -22.71 -11.47 -9.42
N GLU A 69 -22.35 -10.31 -9.99
CA GLU A 69 -22.92 -9.82 -11.26
C GLU A 69 -22.75 -10.84 -12.40
N ILE A 70 -21.57 -11.46 -12.49
CA ILE A 70 -21.30 -12.48 -13.52
C ILE A 70 -22.19 -13.71 -13.29
N ALA A 71 -22.29 -14.21 -12.06
CA ALA A 71 -23.13 -15.36 -11.74
C ALA A 71 -24.61 -15.11 -12.03
N GLU A 72 -25.13 -13.93 -11.69
CA GLU A 72 -26.51 -13.53 -12.00
C GLU A 72 -26.75 -13.53 -13.52
N LYS A 73 -25.85 -12.93 -14.30
CA LYS A 73 -25.95 -12.94 -15.78
C LYS A 73 -25.90 -14.35 -16.37
N TRP A 74 -25.07 -15.24 -15.85
CA TRP A 74 -25.04 -16.63 -16.32
C TRP A 74 -26.34 -17.38 -16.00
N ALA A 75 -26.93 -17.16 -14.81
CA ALA A 75 -28.20 -17.76 -14.44
C ALA A 75 -29.37 -17.24 -15.31
N GLU A 76 -29.37 -15.96 -15.67
CA GLU A 76 -30.34 -15.38 -16.61
C GLU A 76 -30.21 -16.01 -18.01
N ILE A 77 -28.98 -16.21 -18.50
CA ILE A 77 -28.75 -16.87 -19.79
C ILE A 77 -29.30 -18.30 -19.76
N GLU A 78 -28.97 -19.06 -18.72
CA GLU A 78 -29.42 -20.46 -18.56
C GLU A 78 -30.95 -20.58 -18.45
N ALA A 79 -31.62 -19.61 -17.81
CA ALA A 79 -33.07 -19.60 -17.68
C ALA A 79 -33.82 -19.22 -18.97
N ASN A 80 -33.16 -18.56 -19.92
CA ASN A 80 -33.75 -18.10 -21.19
C ASN A 80 -33.27 -18.90 -22.42
N SER A 81 -32.46 -19.94 -22.21
CA SER A 81 -31.98 -20.88 -23.24
C SER A 81 -32.71 -22.21 -23.17
#